data_AF-A0A8J9Z653-F1
#
_entry.id   AF-A0A8J9Z653-F1
#
_cell.length_a   1.000
_cell.length_b   1.000
_cell.length_c   1.000
_cell.angle_alpha   90.00
_cell.angle_beta   90.00
_cell.angle_gamma   90.00
#
_symmetry.space_group_name_H-M   'P 1'
#
loop_
_entity.id
_entity.type
_entity.pdbx_description
1 polymer ?
#
loop_
_entity_poly.entity_id
_entity_poly.type
_entity_poly.pdbx_seq_one_letter_code
_entity_poly.pdbx_strand_id
1 'polypeptide(L)'
;MYWGDDDNGRIDRAAMDGSNQTTIISGLTEVEAITIDYNENRLYYSAQSYHIYSLDLLGNDIRHLLHDDEEYVNDIAVDENYVYWSSTWDDSSSGSRGKIGK
;
A
#
# COMPACT_ATOMS: atom_id res chain seq x y z
N MET A 1 -7.49 1.76 -12.97
CA MET A 1 -6.45 2.40 -12.15
C MET A 1 -6.86 2.33 -10.68
N TYR A 2 -5.88 2.24 -9.80
CA TYR A 2 -6.03 2.33 -8.34
C TYR A 2 -5.06 3.41 -7.85
N TRP A 3 -5.43 4.17 -6.83
CA TRP A 3 -4.54 5.18 -6.24
C TRP A 3 -4.89 5.42 -4.77
N GLY A 4 -3.88 5.84 -3.99
CA GLY A 4 -4.06 6.40 -2.66
C GLY A 4 -4.40 7.89 -2.73
N ASP A 5 -5.37 8.31 -1.94
CA ASP A 5 -5.76 9.70 -1.71
C ASP A 5 -5.52 9.99 -0.22
N ASP A 6 -4.33 10.49 0.09
CA ASP A 6 -3.90 10.74 1.46
C ASP A 6 -4.70 11.86 2.13
N ASP A 7 -4.96 12.95 1.39
CA ASP A 7 -5.75 14.09 1.87
C ASP A 7 -7.14 13.66 2.38
N ASN A 8 -7.76 12.66 1.73
CA ASN A 8 -9.06 12.14 2.12
C ASN A 8 -9.01 10.82 2.91
N GLY A 9 -7.82 10.25 3.11
CA GLY A 9 -7.62 8.97 3.81
C GLY A 9 -8.30 7.79 3.10
N ARG A 10 -8.10 7.65 1.79
CA ARG A 10 -8.80 6.65 0.95
C ARG A 10 -7.87 5.93 -0.01
N ILE A 11 -8.31 4.76 -0.44
CA ILE A 11 -7.87 4.15 -1.70
C ILE A 11 -9.08 4.10 -2.61
N ASP A 12 -8.93 4.66 -3.81
CA ASP A 12 -9.96 4.74 -4.82
C ASP A 12 -9.55 3.91 -6.05
N ARG A 13 -10.55 3.57 -6.88
CA ARG A 13 -10.31 3.03 -8.22
C ARG A 13 -11.21 3.69 -9.24
N ALA A 14 -10.78 3.63 -10.50
CA ALA A 14 -11.58 3.98 -11.67
C ALA A 14 -11.19 3.10 -12.86
N ALA A 15 -12.01 3.08 -13.90
CA ALA A 15 -11.58 2.59 -15.22
C ALA A 15 -10.44 3.47 -15.77
N MET A 16 -9.68 2.95 -16.74
CA MET A 16 -8.52 3.69 -17.29
C MET A 16 -8.92 4.93 -18.10
N ASP A 17 -10.19 5.07 -18.46
CA ASP A 17 -10.77 6.28 -19.06
C ASP A 17 -11.28 7.28 -18.01
N GLY A 18 -11.05 7.01 -16.72
CA GLY A 18 -11.50 7.82 -15.59
C GLY A 18 -12.97 7.59 -15.19
N SER A 19 -13.71 6.74 -15.91
CA SER A 19 -15.11 6.44 -15.56
C SER A 19 -15.23 5.51 -14.36
N ASN A 20 -16.43 5.41 -13.79
CA ASN A 20 -16.77 4.48 -12.71
C ASN A 20 -15.83 4.58 -11.49
N GLN A 21 -15.48 5.82 -11.10
CA GLN A 21 -14.73 6.05 -9.87
C GLN A 21 -15.51 5.53 -8.66
N THR A 22 -14.84 4.80 -7.78
CA THR A 22 -15.40 4.27 -6.55
C THR A 22 -14.32 4.16 -5.47
N THR A 23 -14.71 4.40 -4.22
CA THR A 23 -13.84 4.21 -3.06
C THR A 23 -13.81 2.74 -2.66
N ILE A 24 -12.60 2.19 -2.54
CA ILE A 24 -12.33 0.80 -2.15
C ILE A 24 -12.26 0.69 -0.63
N ILE A 25 -11.56 1.62 0.01
CA ILE A 25 -11.46 1.71 1.47
C ILE A 25 -11.29 3.17 1.89
N SER A 26 -11.77 3.50 3.08
CA SER A 26 -11.72 4.83 3.67
C SER A 26 -11.34 4.78 5.15
N GLY A 27 -11.04 5.94 5.74
CA GLY A 27 -10.62 6.04 7.13
C GLY A 27 -9.16 5.65 7.34
N LEU A 28 -8.35 5.74 6.28
CA LEU A 28 -6.91 5.56 6.35
C LEU A 28 -6.22 6.87 6.76
N THR A 29 -4.98 6.76 7.19
CA THR A 29 -4.08 7.88 7.49
C THR A 29 -2.74 7.60 6.85
N GLU A 30 -2.11 8.60 6.23
CA GLU A 30 -0.75 8.50 5.68
C GLU A 30 -0.60 7.39 4.64
N VAL A 31 -1.42 7.48 3.59
CA VAL A 31 -1.37 6.53 2.46
C VAL A 31 -0.29 6.97 1.48
N GLU A 32 0.88 6.36 1.56
CA GLU A 32 2.05 6.79 0.78
C GLU A 32 2.24 5.95 -0.50
N ALA A 33 2.19 4.63 -0.38
CA ALA A 33 2.57 3.70 -1.45
C ALA A 33 1.46 2.69 -1.75
N ILE A 34 1.35 2.29 -3.02
CA ILE A 34 0.37 1.32 -3.48
C ILE A 34 0.91 0.52 -4.67
N THR A 35 0.69 -0.79 -4.65
CA THR A 35 1.01 -1.68 -5.77
C THR A 35 -0.05 -2.77 -5.92
N ILE A 36 -0.08 -3.42 -7.08
CA ILE A 36 -1.08 -4.42 -7.43
C ILE A 36 -0.40 -5.70 -7.94
N ASP A 37 -0.84 -6.83 -7.40
CA ASP A 37 -0.59 -8.16 -7.95
C ASP A 37 -1.84 -8.61 -8.71
N TYR A 38 -1.76 -8.58 -10.05
CA TYR A 38 -2.85 -9.00 -10.92
C TYR A 38 -3.07 -10.50 -10.96
N ASN A 39 -2.04 -11.31 -10.66
CA ASN A 39 -2.18 -12.77 -10.67
C ASN A 39 -3.00 -13.23 -9.45
N GLU A 40 -2.83 -12.56 -8.31
CA GLU A 40 -3.55 -12.87 -7.08
C GLU A 40 -4.79 -12.02 -6.83
N ASN A 41 -5.07 -11.04 -7.72
CA ASN A 41 -6.13 -10.04 -7.51
C ASN A 41 -6.01 -9.37 -6.14
N ARG A 42 -4.79 -8.92 -5.81
CA ARG A 42 -4.48 -8.35 -4.50
C ARG A 42 -3.75 -7.02 -4.65
N LEU A 43 -4.11 -6.08 -3.80
CA LEU A 43 -3.53 -4.76 -3.72
C LEU A 43 -2.77 -4.67 -2.40
N TYR A 44 -1.57 -4.10 -2.45
CA TYR A 44 -0.70 -3.87 -1.30
C TYR A 44 -0.51 -2.36 -1.15
N TYR A 45 -0.58 -1.85 0.07
CA TYR A 45 -0.50 -0.41 0.33
C TYR A 45 0.16 -0.13 1.67
N SER A 46 0.84 1.03 1.77
CA SER A 46 1.27 1.56 3.06
C SER A 46 0.20 2.47 3.65
N ALA A 47 0.09 2.43 4.98
CA ALA A 47 -0.73 3.35 5.76
C ALA A 47 -0.15 3.45 7.18
N GLN A 48 -0.56 4.47 7.93
CA GLN A 48 -0.16 4.66 9.33
C GLN A 48 1.36 4.67 9.49
N SER A 49 2.05 5.45 8.64
CA SER A 49 3.50 5.70 8.60
C SER A 49 4.38 4.49 8.25
N TYR A 50 4.22 3.37 8.96
CA TYR A 50 5.19 2.27 8.98
C TYR A 50 4.61 0.92 8.56
N HIS A 51 3.32 0.86 8.25
CA HIS A 51 2.63 -0.40 8.07
C HIS A 51 2.39 -0.72 6.61
N ILE A 52 2.53 -2.00 6.27
CA ILE A 52 2.12 -2.53 4.96
C ILE A 52 0.90 -3.41 5.16
N TYR A 53 -0.16 -3.12 4.41
CA TYR A 53 -1.40 -3.85 4.37
C TYR A 53 -1.63 -4.46 2.99
N SER A 54 -2.55 -5.41 2.93
CA SER A 54 -3.08 -5.92 1.66
C SER A 54 -4.57 -6.17 1.72
N LEU A 55 -5.24 -6.03 0.59
CA LEU A 55 -6.68 -6.28 0.43
C LEU A 55 -6.97 -6.83 -0.97
N ASP A 56 -8.11 -7.48 -1.16
CA ASP A 56 -8.57 -7.86 -2.50
C ASP A 56 -8.92 -6.63 -3.34
N LEU A 57 -9.05 -6.77 -4.66
CA LEU A 57 -9.35 -5.64 -5.56
C LEU A 57 -10.69 -4.91 -5.33
N LEU A 58 -11.51 -5.40 -4.40
CA LEU A 58 -12.83 -4.88 -4.02
C LEU A 58 -12.86 -4.32 -2.58
N GLY A 59 -11.75 -4.34 -1.84
CA GLY A 59 -11.67 -3.78 -0.48
C GLY A 59 -11.93 -4.77 0.64
N ASN A 60 -12.00 -6.08 0.36
CA ASN A 60 -12.21 -7.11 1.37
C ASN A 60 -10.90 -7.83 1.72
N ASP A 61 -10.98 -8.74 2.71
CA ASP A 61 -9.85 -9.59 3.13
C ASP A 61 -8.59 -8.77 3.45
N ILE A 62 -8.76 -7.72 4.26
CA ILE A 62 -7.66 -6.87 4.70
C ILE A 62 -6.73 -7.69 5.60
N ARG A 63 -5.45 -7.70 5.28
CA ARG A 63 -4.38 -8.35 6.04
C ARG A 63 -3.28 -7.34 6.35
N HIS A 64 -2.76 -7.42 7.57
CA HIS A 64 -1.62 -6.63 8.03
C HIS A 64 -0.34 -7.47 7.84
N LEU A 65 0.63 -6.97 7.09
CA LEU A 65 1.82 -7.73 6.67
C LEU A 65 3.08 -7.31 7.42
N LEU A 66 3.32 -6.00 7.58
CA LEU A 66 4.50 -5.47 8.26
C LEU A 66 4.09 -4.49 9.36
N HIS A 67 4.73 -4.64 10.52
CA HIS A 67 4.72 -3.70 11.63
C HIS A 67 6.17 -3.50 12.07
N ASP A 68 6.73 -2.32 11.78
CA ASP A 68 8.07 -1.92 12.18
C ASP A 68 8.03 -0.44 12.58
N ASP A 69 8.03 -0.14 13.88
CA ASP A 69 7.70 1.19 14.42
C ASP A 69 8.79 2.27 14.19
N GLU A 70 9.85 1.99 13.45
CA GLU A 70 11.00 2.90 13.30
C GLU A 70 11.31 3.30 11.84
N GLU A 71 10.64 2.68 10.86
CA GLU A 71 11.00 2.79 9.43
C GLU A 71 9.79 3.19 8.57
N TYR A 72 9.71 4.46 8.17
CA TYR A 72 8.66 5.00 7.32
C TYR A 72 8.67 4.35 5.94
N VAL A 73 7.55 3.80 5.49
CA VAL A 73 7.45 3.10 4.20
C VAL A 73 7.22 4.09 3.06
N ASN A 74 8.21 4.23 2.17
CA ASN A 74 8.19 5.19 1.06
C ASN A 74 7.57 4.62 -0.22
N ASP A 75 7.87 3.36 -0.55
CA ASP A 75 7.40 2.73 -1.79
C ASP A 75 7.31 1.22 -1.63
N ILE A 76 6.44 0.59 -2.41
CA ILE A 76 6.14 -0.84 -2.36
C ILE A 76 6.13 -1.41 -3.78
N ALA A 77 6.81 -2.54 -3.97
CA ALA A 77 6.73 -3.34 -5.19
C ALA A 77 6.38 -4.79 -4.86
N VAL A 78 5.72 -5.50 -5.78
CA VAL A 78 5.36 -6.91 -5.62
C VAL A 78 5.87 -7.73 -6.80
N ASP A 79 6.32 -8.94 -6.51
CA ASP A 79 6.68 -9.97 -7.49
C ASP A 79 6.23 -11.34 -6.99
N GLU A 80 6.28 -12.36 -7.85
CA GLU A 80 5.76 -13.72 -7.71
C GLU A 80 5.53 -14.26 -6.30
N ASN A 81 6.46 -14.08 -5.36
CA ASN A 81 6.38 -14.62 -4.00
C ASN A 81 6.60 -13.58 -2.89
N TYR A 82 6.87 -12.31 -3.23
CA TYR A 82 7.33 -11.33 -2.25
C TYR A 82 6.76 -9.94 -2.49
N VAL A 83 6.48 -9.27 -1.38
CA VAL A 83 6.31 -7.81 -1.31
C VAL A 83 7.63 -7.21 -0.86
N TYR A 84 8.08 -6.18 -1.56
CA TYR A 84 9.32 -5.44 -1.29
C TYR A 84 8.96 -4.01 -0.92
N TRP A 85 9.75 -3.39 -0.06
CA TRP A 85 9.59 -1.98 0.30
C TRP A 85 10.92 -1.27 0.44
N SER A 86 10.88 0.05 0.24
CA SER A 86 11.93 0.97 0.66
C SER A 86 11.45 1.81 1.84
N SER A 87 12.33 2.04 2.79
CA SER A 87 12.03 2.77 4.01
C SER A 87 13.06 3.84 4.34
N THR A 88 12.67 4.79 5.17
CA THR A 88 13.54 5.82 5.76
C THR A 88 13.32 5.86 7.26
N TRP A 89 14.39 6.03 8.02
CA TRP A 89 14.29 6.18 9.47
C TRP A 89 13.71 7.56 9.81
N ASP A 90 12.83 7.66 10.80
CA ASP A 90 12.20 8.94 11.14
C ASP A 90 13.20 10.06 11.47
N ASP A 91 14.28 9.71 12.16
CA ASP A 91 15.30 10.66 12.61
C ASP A 91 16.49 10.80 11.63
N SER A 92 16.47 10.14 10.46
CA SER A 92 17.56 10.26 9.50
C SER A 92 17.16 10.03 8.05
N SER A 93 17.84 10.70 7.11
CA SER A 93 17.71 10.42 5.68
C SER A 93 18.35 9.09 5.24
N SER A 94 18.73 8.23 6.18
CA SER A 94 19.25 6.90 5.87
C SER A 94 18.11 6.05 5.32
N GLY A 95 18.36 5.39 4.20
CA GLY A 95 17.38 4.49 3.58
C GLY A 95 17.63 3.04 3.94
N SER A 96 16.54 2.28 4.07
CA SER A 96 16.51 0.85 4.30
C SER A 96 15.62 0.18 3.22
N ARG A 97 15.70 -1.15 3.13
CA ARG A 97 14.88 -1.95 2.21
C ARG A 97 14.62 -3.32 2.80
N GLY A 98 13.41 -3.83 2.59
CA GLY A 98 13.02 -5.14 3.08
C GLY A 98 12.16 -5.92 2.09
N LYS A 99 11.86 -7.16 2.46
CA LYS A 99 10.88 -8.00 1.76
C LYS A 99 10.17 -8.95 2.70
N ILE A 100 8.92 -9.28 2.39
CA ILE A 100 8.11 -10.24 3.13
C ILE A 100 7.43 -11.20 2.13
N GLY A 101 7.34 -12.47 2.50
CA GLY A 101 6.59 -13.45 1.71
C GLY A 101 5.08 -13.17 1.78
N LYS A 102 4.38 -13.29 0.66
CA LYS A 102 2.92 -13.13 0.60
C LYS A 102 2.16 -14.43 0.88
#